data_AF-A0A0C2GL23-F1
#
_entry.id   AF-A0A0C2GL23-F1
#
_cell.length_a   1.000
_cell.length_b   1.000
_cell.length_c   1.000
_cell.angle_alpha   90.00
_cell.angle_beta   90.00
_cell.angle_gamma   90.00
#
_symmetry.space_group_name_H-M   'P 1'
#
loop_
_entity.id
_entity.type
_entity.pdbx_description
1 polymer ?
#
loop_
_entity_poly.entity_id
_entity_poly.type
_entity_poly.pdbx_seq_one_letter_code
_entity_poly.pdbx_strand_id
1 'polypeptide(L)'
;MAESSNLNHLQAYIEAGAAGVHFEDQLGSEKKCGHMGGKVLIPTAQHIRHLNAARLAADVCGAPTIIVARTDAESSRLLTSDVDERDHPFIDRAAGRTVEGFYRLKDSTALQYCIDRAINYAPYCDLIWMETSHPTIADAREFSEGVRKVYPDKMFAYNCSPSFNWKKHLSPAQMEKFQKELGALGFKYQFITLAGFHANSFSMFDLARNYKDKGMLAYSQLQEAEFEAEKHGYSAVKHQREVGTGYFDHISNAVTGGQSSTTALTGSTEEAQFFTATASSEDEEIMTLTAPTLAGDEKILTPDALRFIKDLNKKFDEKRRKLLKKRVLVQKDINEGAWFPDFSSDTAQIRDDRGWKGAEIPDDLQNRRVEITGPTDRKMIINALNSGANVFMADFEDSNTPSWRNQLDGQINLYDAVRNNISYVHPTTKKEYTLNKETSVLKVRPRGWHLPEKHVLIHNKPTSGSLFDFGLFLYHNARALMEKGSGPYFYLPKLQSAEEAKLWAEVFQYAEE
;
A
#
# COMPACT_ATOMS: atom_id res chain seq x y z
N MET A 1 -45.19 -10.61 13.25
CA MET A 1 -43.98 -11.35 13.69
C MET A 1 -42.81 -11.22 12.69
N ALA A 2 -43.00 -11.39 11.37
CA ALA A 2 -41.90 -11.21 10.40
C ALA A 2 -41.46 -9.74 10.20
N GLU A 3 -42.36 -8.77 10.33
CA GLU A 3 -42.00 -7.34 10.20
C GLU A 3 -41.15 -6.86 11.38
N SER A 4 -41.48 -7.30 12.61
CA SER A 4 -40.68 -7.06 13.81
C SER A 4 -39.31 -7.74 13.75
N SER A 5 -39.16 -8.88 13.05
CA SER A 5 -37.85 -9.51 12.92
C SER A 5 -36.91 -8.72 12.01
N ASN A 6 -37.38 -8.15 10.91
CA ASN A 6 -36.51 -7.37 10.02
C ASN A 6 -36.02 -6.06 10.66
N LEU A 7 -36.86 -5.40 11.45
CA LEU A 7 -36.46 -4.26 12.28
C LEU A 7 -35.33 -4.65 13.24
N ASN A 8 -35.54 -5.70 14.03
CA ASN A 8 -34.57 -6.16 15.01
C ASN A 8 -33.26 -6.64 14.35
N HIS A 9 -33.34 -7.30 13.20
CA HIS A 9 -32.16 -7.74 12.46
C HIS A 9 -31.33 -6.56 11.96
N LEU A 10 -31.96 -5.53 11.40
CA LEU A 10 -31.19 -4.38 10.94
C LEU A 10 -30.55 -3.62 12.10
N GLN A 11 -31.27 -3.42 13.20
CA GLN A 11 -30.70 -2.79 14.39
C GLN A 11 -29.46 -3.54 14.88
N ALA A 12 -29.54 -4.88 14.97
CA ALA A 12 -28.39 -5.70 15.35
C ALA A 12 -27.22 -5.56 14.35
N TYR A 13 -27.49 -5.46 13.05
CA TYR A 13 -26.43 -5.20 12.06
C TYR A 13 -25.80 -3.82 12.21
N ILE A 14 -26.60 -2.78 12.50
CA ILE A 14 -26.11 -1.43 12.72
C ILE A 14 -25.26 -1.38 13.99
N GLU A 15 -25.72 -1.98 15.09
CA GLU A 15 -24.98 -2.09 16.35
C GLU A 15 -23.65 -2.84 16.17
N ALA A 16 -23.62 -3.85 15.30
CA ALA A 16 -22.41 -4.59 14.95
C ALA A 16 -21.48 -3.84 13.95
N GLY A 17 -21.88 -2.66 13.46
CA GLY A 17 -21.06 -1.82 12.57
C GLY A 17 -21.19 -2.14 11.07
N ALA A 18 -22.28 -2.78 10.64
CA ALA A 18 -22.50 -3.04 9.21
C ALA A 18 -22.78 -1.75 8.42
N ALA A 19 -22.04 -1.55 7.32
CA ALA A 19 -22.24 -0.39 6.44
C ALA A 19 -23.49 -0.50 5.54
N GLY A 20 -23.90 -1.73 5.22
CA GLY A 20 -25.07 -1.99 4.41
C GLY A 20 -25.62 -3.40 4.58
N VAL A 21 -26.92 -3.57 4.31
CA VAL A 21 -27.64 -4.83 4.48
C VAL A 21 -28.54 -5.06 3.27
N HIS A 22 -28.55 -6.29 2.77
CA HIS A 22 -29.45 -6.69 1.69
C HIS A 22 -30.67 -7.46 2.22
N PHE A 23 -31.81 -7.24 1.59
CA PHE A 23 -33.04 -7.98 1.86
C PHE A 23 -33.55 -8.58 0.55
N GLU A 24 -34.08 -9.79 0.59
CA GLU A 24 -34.60 -10.48 -0.61
C GLU A 24 -36.12 -10.72 -0.52
N ASP A 25 -36.76 -10.88 -1.68
CA ASP A 25 -38.21 -11.03 -1.82
C ASP A 25 -38.69 -12.49 -1.78
N GLN A 26 -38.00 -13.33 -0.99
CA GLN A 26 -38.40 -14.71 -0.70
C GLN A 26 -39.26 -14.81 0.57
N LEU A 27 -40.07 -15.87 0.64
CA LEU A 27 -40.78 -16.28 1.85
C LEU A 27 -39.77 -16.77 2.90
N GLY A 28 -39.73 -16.10 4.07
CA GLY A 28 -38.76 -16.42 5.13
C GLY A 28 -38.79 -17.87 5.62
N SER A 29 -39.97 -18.51 5.69
CA SER A 29 -40.10 -19.91 6.11
C SER A 29 -39.59 -20.92 5.07
N GLU A 30 -39.42 -20.49 3.81
CA GLU A 30 -39.00 -21.34 2.70
C GLU A 30 -37.77 -20.79 1.97
N LYS A 31 -37.00 -19.91 2.62
CA LYS A 31 -35.82 -19.28 2.02
C LYS A 31 -34.84 -20.32 1.48
N LYS A 32 -34.34 -20.10 0.26
CA LYS A 32 -33.27 -20.91 -0.34
C LYS A 32 -32.12 -20.04 -0.84
N CYS A 33 -30.97 -20.65 -1.10
CA CYS A 33 -29.93 -19.98 -1.88
C CYS A 33 -30.48 -19.61 -3.26
N GLY A 34 -30.07 -18.47 -3.81
CA GLY A 34 -30.52 -17.98 -5.11
C GLY A 34 -30.33 -18.95 -6.28
N HIS A 35 -29.38 -19.88 -6.15
CA HIS A 35 -29.04 -20.88 -7.17
C HIS A 35 -29.66 -22.26 -6.87
N MET A 36 -30.56 -22.35 -5.91
CA MET A 36 -31.31 -23.58 -5.59
C MET A 36 -32.75 -23.49 -6.14
N GLY A 37 -33.30 -24.64 -6.50
CA GLY A 37 -34.73 -24.75 -6.85
C GLY A 37 -35.65 -24.59 -5.62
N GLY A 38 -36.96 -24.48 -5.87
CA GLY A 38 -37.97 -24.43 -4.81
C GLY A 38 -38.09 -23.09 -4.08
N LYS A 39 -37.60 -22.00 -4.68
CA LYS A 39 -37.79 -20.63 -4.16
C LYS A 39 -39.24 -20.19 -4.27
N VAL A 40 -39.74 -19.55 -3.23
CA VAL A 40 -41.10 -18.99 -3.15
C VAL A 40 -41.01 -17.48 -2.93
N LEU A 41 -41.54 -16.70 -3.86
CA LEU A 41 -41.61 -15.25 -3.74
C LEU A 41 -42.71 -14.80 -2.78
N ILE A 42 -42.50 -13.67 -2.14
CA ILE A 42 -43.55 -12.87 -1.50
C ILE A 42 -44.10 -11.81 -2.48
N PRO A 43 -45.32 -11.28 -2.26
CA PRO A 43 -45.87 -10.25 -3.12
C PRO A 43 -45.01 -8.99 -3.12
N THR A 44 -45.02 -8.25 -4.22
CA THR A 44 -44.20 -7.04 -4.41
C THR A 44 -44.40 -6.05 -3.24
N ALA A 45 -45.65 -5.79 -2.84
CA ALA A 45 -45.97 -4.94 -1.69
C ALA A 45 -45.37 -5.43 -0.37
N GLN A 46 -45.27 -6.74 -0.16
CA GLN A 46 -44.69 -7.28 1.07
C GLN A 46 -43.18 -7.02 1.14
N HIS A 47 -42.46 -7.15 0.02
CA HIS A 47 -41.03 -6.84 0.01
C HIS A 47 -40.79 -5.33 0.21
N ILE A 48 -41.63 -4.46 -0.38
CA ILE A 48 -41.59 -3.01 -0.10
C ILE A 48 -41.78 -2.72 1.40
N ARG A 49 -42.69 -3.43 2.08
CA ARG A 49 -42.82 -3.32 3.55
C ARG A 49 -41.54 -3.70 4.28
N HIS A 50 -40.85 -4.77 3.85
CA HIS A 50 -39.57 -5.15 4.44
C HIS A 50 -38.50 -4.08 4.25
N LEU A 51 -38.41 -3.48 3.06
CA LEU A 51 -37.47 -2.39 2.77
C LEU A 51 -37.76 -1.13 3.59
N ASN A 52 -39.03 -0.76 3.74
CA ASN A 52 -39.43 0.35 4.60
C ASN A 52 -39.14 0.08 6.08
N ALA A 53 -39.39 -1.14 6.56
CA ALA A 53 -39.03 -1.55 7.92
C ALA A 53 -37.52 -1.44 8.14
N ALA A 54 -36.70 -1.86 7.16
CA ALA A 54 -35.27 -1.65 7.20
C ALA A 54 -34.91 -0.16 7.26
N ARG A 55 -35.45 0.69 6.37
CA ARG A 55 -35.16 2.13 6.41
C ARG A 55 -35.54 2.76 7.75
N LEU A 56 -36.71 2.41 8.29
CA LEU A 56 -37.14 2.89 9.61
C LEU A 56 -36.15 2.50 10.72
N ALA A 57 -35.64 1.26 10.73
CA ALA A 57 -34.62 0.87 11.71
C ALA A 57 -33.33 1.69 11.58
N ALA A 58 -32.87 1.95 10.35
CA ALA A 58 -31.70 2.81 10.10
C ALA A 58 -31.93 4.24 10.59
N ASP A 59 -33.09 4.81 10.27
CA ASP A 59 -33.48 6.17 10.66
C ASP A 59 -33.59 6.31 12.20
N VAL A 60 -34.20 5.33 12.87
CA VAL A 60 -34.30 5.28 14.35
C VAL A 60 -32.93 5.16 15.01
N CYS A 61 -32.01 4.38 14.42
CA CYS A 61 -30.63 4.28 14.90
C CYS A 61 -29.78 5.51 14.55
N GLY A 62 -30.28 6.44 13.72
CA GLY A 62 -29.52 7.61 13.26
C GLY A 62 -28.34 7.25 12.35
N ALA A 63 -28.38 6.11 11.66
CA ALA A 63 -27.30 5.62 10.82
C ALA A 63 -27.69 5.66 9.34
N PRO A 64 -26.86 6.21 8.43
CA PRO A 64 -27.12 6.23 7.00
C PRO A 64 -26.80 4.88 6.34
N THR A 65 -27.32 3.78 6.88
CA THR A 65 -27.05 2.41 6.42
C THR A 65 -27.56 2.20 5.00
N ILE A 66 -26.72 1.57 4.16
CA ILE A 66 -27.05 1.25 2.77
C ILE A 66 -28.03 0.06 2.73
N ILE A 67 -29.16 0.22 2.05
CA ILE A 67 -30.16 -0.83 1.86
C ILE A 67 -30.08 -1.35 0.43
N VAL A 68 -29.89 -2.66 0.29
CA VAL A 68 -29.87 -3.35 -1.01
C VAL A 68 -31.12 -4.21 -1.16
N ALA A 69 -31.95 -3.92 -2.17
CA ALA A 69 -33.11 -4.74 -2.50
C ALA A 69 -32.72 -5.85 -3.47
N ARG A 70 -32.93 -7.10 -3.09
CA ARG A 70 -32.67 -8.28 -3.91
C ARG A 70 -33.98 -8.88 -4.43
N THR A 71 -34.04 -9.16 -5.73
CA THR A 71 -35.10 -9.97 -6.33
C THR A 71 -34.59 -11.36 -6.73
N ASP A 72 -35.37 -12.38 -6.41
CA ASP A 72 -35.12 -13.78 -6.77
C ASP A 72 -36.04 -14.28 -7.89
N ALA A 73 -36.74 -13.37 -8.57
CA ALA A 73 -37.81 -13.70 -9.54
C ALA A 73 -37.32 -14.42 -10.81
N GLU A 74 -36.03 -14.36 -11.13
CA GLU A 74 -35.47 -14.97 -12.35
C GLU A 74 -35.64 -16.50 -12.36
N SER A 75 -35.35 -17.15 -11.24
CA SER A 75 -35.39 -18.62 -11.08
C SER A 75 -36.47 -19.11 -10.11
N SER A 76 -37.16 -18.19 -9.43
CA SER A 76 -38.32 -18.57 -8.61
C SER A 76 -39.49 -18.99 -9.48
N ARG A 77 -40.21 -20.03 -9.05
CA ARG A 77 -41.36 -20.59 -9.78
C ARG A 77 -42.65 -20.59 -8.97
N LEU A 78 -42.60 -20.04 -7.77
CA LEU A 78 -43.69 -20.03 -6.82
C LEU A 78 -43.87 -18.62 -6.24
N LEU A 79 -45.11 -18.24 -5.98
CA LEU A 79 -45.51 -16.99 -5.31
C LEU A 79 -46.55 -17.32 -4.24
N THR A 80 -46.40 -16.73 -3.06
CA THR A 80 -47.28 -17.01 -1.92
C THR A 80 -48.73 -16.59 -2.13
N SER A 81 -48.99 -15.45 -2.78
CA SER A 81 -50.32 -14.87 -2.93
C SER A 81 -50.41 -13.98 -4.16
N ASP A 82 -51.56 -13.96 -4.83
CA ASP A 82 -51.90 -13.03 -5.92
C ASP A 82 -52.59 -11.76 -5.42
N VAL A 83 -52.38 -11.35 -4.17
CA VAL A 83 -53.00 -10.15 -3.59
C VAL A 83 -52.54 -8.83 -4.23
N ASP A 84 -51.36 -8.82 -4.86
CA ASP A 84 -50.78 -7.64 -5.49
C ASP A 84 -50.96 -7.70 -7.01
N GLU A 85 -51.69 -6.74 -7.57
CA GLU A 85 -52.00 -6.68 -9.01
C GLU A 85 -50.75 -6.62 -9.89
N ARG A 86 -49.64 -6.07 -9.38
CA ARG A 86 -48.36 -6.01 -10.09
C ARG A 86 -47.76 -7.38 -10.35
N ASP A 87 -48.12 -8.38 -9.54
CA ASP A 87 -47.64 -9.75 -9.69
C ASP A 87 -48.52 -10.56 -10.67
N HIS A 88 -49.74 -10.13 -10.96
CA HIS A 88 -50.72 -10.89 -11.78
C HIS A 88 -50.24 -11.25 -13.18
N PRO A 89 -49.56 -10.37 -13.95
CA PRO A 89 -49.11 -10.70 -15.31
C PRO A 89 -48.21 -11.93 -15.38
N PHE A 90 -47.50 -12.23 -14.29
CA PHE A 90 -46.46 -13.26 -14.19
C PHE A 90 -46.98 -14.60 -13.66
N ILE A 91 -48.22 -14.64 -13.16
CA ILE A 91 -48.84 -15.85 -12.63
C ILE A 91 -49.37 -16.73 -13.77
N ASP A 92 -48.98 -18.00 -13.76
CA ASP A 92 -49.58 -19.03 -14.59
C ASP A 92 -50.87 -19.54 -13.94
N ARG A 93 -51.98 -18.86 -14.26
CA ARG A 93 -53.30 -19.24 -13.75
C ARG A 93 -53.79 -20.59 -14.30
N ALA A 94 -53.28 -21.05 -15.44
CA ALA A 94 -53.66 -22.34 -16.02
C ALA A 94 -53.01 -23.52 -15.28
N ALA A 95 -51.80 -23.32 -14.74
CA ALA A 95 -51.09 -24.34 -13.97
C ALA A 95 -51.63 -24.57 -12.55
N GLY A 96 -52.64 -23.80 -12.13
CA GLY A 96 -53.27 -23.91 -10.81
C GLY A 96 -52.31 -23.58 -9.66
N ARG A 97 -52.70 -23.99 -8.44
CA ARG A 97 -51.87 -23.83 -7.23
C ARG A 97 -51.18 -25.14 -6.85
N THR A 98 -50.09 -25.04 -6.09
CA THR A 98 -49.44 -26.22 -5.47
C THR A 98 -50.29 -26.78 -4.33
N VAL A 99 -49.88 -27.93 -3.78
CA VAL A 99 -50.59 -28.57 -2.64
C VAL A 99 -50.49 -27.73 -1.37
N GLU A 100 -49.41 -26.97 -1.22
CA GLU A 100 -49.19 -25.98 -0.16
C GLU A 100 -49.98 -24.67 -0.39
N GLY A 101 -50.59 -24.52 -1.57
CA GLY A 101 -51.40 -23.37 -1.94
C GLY A 101 -50.65 -22.25 -2.66
N PHE A 102 -49.40 -22.44 -3.08
CA PHE A 102 -48.63 -21.41 -3.80
C PHE A 102 -49.07 -21.27 -5.25
N TYR A 103 -49.04 -20.05 -5.78
CA TYR A 103 -49.23 -19.75 -7.20
C TYR A 103 -47.98 -20.12 -8.00
N ARG A 104 -48.18 -20.56 -9.23
CA ARG A 104 -47.08 -20.85 -10.17
C ARG A 104 -46.77 -19.64 -11.03
N LEU A 105 -45.49 -19.41 -11.31
CA LEU A 105 -45.01 -18.29 -12.14
C LEU A 105 -44.59 -18.77 -13.52
N LYS A 106 -44.75 -17.90 -14.53
CA LYS A 106 -44.36 -18.17 -15.92
C LYS A 106 -42.86 -17.99 -16.13
N ASP A 107 -42.21 -19.02 -16.65
CA ASP A 107 -40.78 -18.98 -17.01
C ASP A 107 -40.47 -17.95 -18.10
N SER A 108 -41.37 -17.82 -19.09
CA SER A 108 -41.16 -16.97 -20.27
C SER A 108 -41.07 -15.47 -19.96
N THR A 109 -41.47 -15.05 -18.76
CA THR A 109 -41.50 -13.64 -18.34
C THR A 109 -40.55 -13.35 -17.17
N ALA A 110 -39.65 -14.27 -16.82
CA ALA A 110 -38.86 -14.20 -15.61
C ALA A 110 -37.96 -12.93 -15.52
N LEU A 111 -37.24 -12.59 -16.60
CA LEU A 111 -36.40 -11.39 -16.63
C LEU A 111 -37.22 -10.10 -16.54
N GLN A 112 -38.32 -10.02 -17.30
CA GLN A 112 -39.24 -8.88 -17.21
C GLN A 112 -39.80 -8.73 -15.79
N TYR A 113 -40.09 -9.85 -15.11
CA TYR A 113 -40.58 -9.79 -13.74
C TYR A 113 -39.54 -9.23 -12.77
N CYS A 114 -38.27 -9.57 -12.95
CA CYS A 114 -37.18 -8.96 -12.19
C CYS A 114 -37.11 -7.45 -12.40
N ILE A 115 -37.21 -7.00 -13.66
CA ILE A 115 -37.19 -5.56 -14.01
C ILE A 115 -38.37 -4.83 -13.35
N ASP A 116 -39.58 -5.37 -13.45
CA ASP A 116 -40.78 -4.75 -12.87
C ASP A 116 -40.69 -4.68 -11.34
N ARG A 117 -40.23 -5.76 -10.70
CA ARG A 117 -39.97 -5.77 -9.24
C ARG A 117 -38.91 -4.75 -8.86
N ALA A 118 -37.80 -4.69 -9.58
CA ALA A 118 -36.72 -3.72 -9.35
C ALA A 118 -37.21 -2.27 -9.47
N ILE A 119 -38.01 -1.95 -10.49
CA ILE A 119 -38.64 -0.62 -10.64
C ILE A 119 -39.52 -0.29 -9.43
N ASN A 120 -40.28 -1.26 -8.93
CA ASN A 120 -41.12 -1.08 -7.74
C ASN A 120 -40.31 -0.94 -6.43
N TYR A 121 -39.14 -1.56 -6.34
CA TYR A 121 -38.28 -1.50 -5.15
C TYR A 121 -37.37 -0.27 -5.13
N ALA A 122 -37.09 0.31 -6.30
CA ALA A 122 -36.14 1.40 -6.49
C ALA A 122 -36.32 2.58 -5.50
N PRO A 123 -37.53 3.09 -5.21
CA PRO A 123 -37.69 4.19 -4.25
C PRO A 123 -37.29 3.86 -2.80
N TYR A 124 -37.19 2.57 -2.47
CA TYR A 124 -37.05 2.07 -1.10
C TYR A 124 -35.67 1.48 -0.81
N CYS A 125 -34.72 1.60 -1.73
CA CYS A 125 -33.37 1.05 -1.60
C CYS A 125 -32.32 1.91 -2.32
N ASP A 126 -31.08 1.77 -1.86
CA ASP A 126 -29.92 2.48 -2.41
C ASP A 126 -29.35 1.73 -3.62
N LEU A 127 -29.29 0.39 -3.54
CA LEU A 127 -28.89 -0.49 -4.63
C LEU A 127 -29.93 -1.58 -4.88
N ILE A 128 -29.98 -2.07 -6.13
CA ILE A 128 -30.79 -3.22 -6.51
C ILE A 128 -29.91 -4.38 -7.00
N TRP A 129 -30.25 -5.59 -6.60
CA TRP A 129 -29.62 -6.83 -7.01
C TRP A 129 -30.65 -7.79 -7.61
N MET A 130 -30.43 -8.23 -8.85
CA MET A 130 -31.13 -9.39 -9.42
C MET A 130 -30.23 -10.62 -9.30
N GLU A 131 -30.70 -11.69 -8.66
CA GLU A 131 -30.01 -12.98 -8.74
C GLU A 131 -30.21 -13.60 -10.13
N THR A 132 -29.18 -14.22 -10.68
CA THR A 132 -29.20 -14.79 -12.05
C THR A 132 -28.79 -16.25 -12.05
N SER A 133 -29.29 -17.04 -13.01
CA SER A 133 -28.86 -18.44 -13.17
C SER A 133 -27.52 -18.59 -13.92
N HIS A 134 -27.10 -17.55 -14.65
CA HIS A 134 -25.89 -17.56 -15.48
C HIS A 134 -25.11 -16.23 -15.39
N PRO A 135 -23.77 -16.26 -15.55
CA PRO A 135 -22.95 -15.04 -15.56
C PRO A 135 -22.97 -14.39 -16.96
N THR A 136 -24.12 -13.81 -17.34
CA THR A 136 -24.32 -13.22 -18.68
C THR A 136 -24.35 -11.70 -18.63
N ILE A 137 -23.49 -11.03 -19.42
CA ILE A 137 -23.49 -9.56 -19.54
C ILE A 137 -24.75 -9.04 -20.24
N ALA A 138 -25.34 -9.80 -21.18
CA ALA A 138 -26.56 -9.42 -21.88
C ALA A 138 -27.75 -9.26 -20.90
N ASP A 139 -27.98 -10.24 -20.04
CA ASP A 139 -29.05 -10.19 -19.02
C ASP A 139 -28.82 -9.03 -18.05
N ALA A 140 -27.57 -8.83 -17.62
CA ALA A 140 -27.20 -7.71 -16.75
C ALA A 140 -27.47 -6.34 -17.41
N ARG A 141 -27.17 -6.23 -18.71
CA ARG A 141 -27.45 -5.04 -19.51
C ARG A 141 -28.94 -4.78 -19.60
N GLU A 142 -29.72 -5.76 -20.04
CA GLU A 142 -31.17 -5.65 -20.18
C GLU A 142 -31.84 -5.26 -18.86
N PHE A 143 -31.43 -5.88 -17.76
CA PHE A 143 -31.92 -5.52 -16.42
C PHE A 143 -31.58 -4.07 -16.05
N SER A 144 -30.30 -3.68 -16.17
CA SER A 144 -29.84 -2.34 -15.79
C SER A 144 -30.49 -1.24 -16.64
N GLU A 145 -30.59 -1.44 -17.96
CA GLU A 145 -31.22 -0.50 -18.90
C GLU A 145 -32.73 -0.44 -18.68
N GLY A 146 -33.38 -1.58 -18.41
CA GLY A 146 -34.81 -1.67 -18.08
C GLY A 146 -35.18 -0.82 -16.87
N VAL A 147 -34.43 -0.94 -15.77
CA VAL A 147 -34.67 -0.15 -14.55
C VAL A 147 -34.32 1.33 -14.77
N ARG A 148 -33.22 1.62 -15.49
CA ARG A 148 -32.75 3.00 -15.71
C ARG A 148 -33.63 3.82 -16.66
N LYS A 149 -34.51 3.18 -17.45
CA LYS A 149 -35.58 3.89 -18.17
C LYS A 149 -36.50 4.67 -17.21
N VAL A 150 -36.67 4.18 -15.98
CA VAL A 150 -37.50 4.83 -14.95
C VAL A 150 -36.65 5.55 -13.91
N TYR A 151 -35.52 4.96 -13.49
CA TYR A 151 -34.61 5.53 -12.48
C TYR A 151 -33.18 5.64 -13.03
N PRO A 152 -32.84 6.71 -13.78
CA PRO A 152 -31.57 6.83 -14.50
C PRO A 152 -30.32 6.67 -13.63
N ASP A 153 -30.37 7.18 -12.39
CA ASP A 153 -29.22 7.19 -11.48
C ASP A 153 -29.14 5.97 -10.57
N LYS A 154 -30.04 4.99 -10.72
CA LYS A 154 -30.07 3.82 -9.84
C LYS A 154 -28.77 3.02 -9.98
N MET A 155 -28.22 2.62 -8.82
CA MET A 155 -27.04 1.78 -8.71
C MET A 155 -27.45 0.33 -8.51
N PHE A 156 -26.61 -0.59 -8.99
CA PHE A 156 -26.88 -2.02 -8.92
C PHE A 156 -25.78 -2.76 -8.16
N ALA A 157 -26.14 -3.94 -7.68
CA ALA A 157 -25.24 -4.91 -7.12
C ALA A 157 -25.28 -6.22 -7.92
N TYR A 158 -24.13 -6.89 -8.06
CA TYR A 158 -24.01 -8.14 -8.82
C TYR A 158 -23.27 -9.21 -8.02
N ASN A 159 -23.88 -10.39 -7.93
CA ASN A 159 -23.27 -11.57 -7.33
C ASN A 159 -22.46 -12.33 -8.40
N CYS A 160 -21.13 -12.25 -8.31
CA CYS A 160 -20.21 -13.09 -9.06
C CYS A 160 -20.16 -14.49 -8.41
N SER A 161 -21.26 -15.23 -8.54
CA SER A 161 -21.53 -16.45 -7.77
C SER A 161 -20.55 -17.60 -8.07
N PRO A 162 -19.99 -18.26 -7.04
CA PRO A 162 -19.28 -19.53 -7.19
C PRO A 162 -20.19 -20.71 -7.58
N SER A 163 -21.51 -20.55 -7.48
CA SER A 163 -22.46 -21.56 -8.00
C SER A 163 -22.45 -21.63 -9.53
N PHE A 164 -21.85 -20.66 -10.22
CA PHE A 164 -21.60 -20.74 -11.66
C PHE A 164 -20.36 -21.59 -11.94
N ASN A 165 -20.45 -22.45 -12.96
CA ASN A 165 -19.25 -23.02 -13.57
C ASN A 165 -18.66 -22.02 -14.57
N TRP A 166 -17.85 -21.09 -14.08
CA TRP A 166 -17.31 -19.96 -14.85
C TRP A 166 -16.67 -20.38 -16.18
N LYS A 167 -15.78 -21.38 -16.18
CA LYS A 167 -15.11 -21.87 -17.40
C LYS A 167 -16.05 -22.55 -18.40
N LYS A 168 -17.19 -23.07 -17.95
CA LYS A 168 -18.21 -23.65 -18.84
C LYS A 168 -18.99 -22.56 -19.59
N HIS A 169 -19.14 -21.39 -18.98
CA HIS A 169 -19.96 -20.30 -19.53
C HIS A 169 -19.16 -19.21 -20.24
N LEU A 170 -17.93 -18.93 -19.80
CA LEU A 170 -17.15 -17.80 -20.25
C LEU A 170 -15.73 -18.22 -20.66
N SER A 171 -15.23 -17.58 -21.73
CA SER A 171 -13.82 -17.66 -22.12
C SER A 171 -12.93 -16.86 -21.15
N PRO A 172 -11.61 -17.13 -21.09
CA PRO A 172 -10.67 -16.37 -20.26
C PRO A 172 -10.76 -14.85 -20.46
N ALA A 173 -10.78 -14.38 -21.71
CA ALA A 173 -10.86 -12.96 -22.03
C ALA A 173 -12.18 -12.31 -21.57
N GLN A 174 -13.29 -13.06 -21.54
CA GLN A 174 -14.55 -12.59 -20.99
C GLN A 174 -14.50 -12.51 -19.47
N MET A 175 -13.93 -13.52 -18.79
CA MET A 175 -13.78 -13.52 -17.33
C MET A 175 -12.92 -12.36 -16.83
N GLU A 176 -11.81 -12.07 -17.50
CA GLU A 176 -10.91 -10.94 -17.17
C GLU A 176 -11.62 -9.58 -17.22
N LYS A 177 -12.59 -9.41 -18.13
CA LYS A 177 -13.31 -8.14 -18.34
C LYS A 177 -14.65 -8.07 -17.61
N PHE A 178 -15.16 -9.19 -17.11
CA PHE A 178 -16.53 -9.34 -16.63
C PHE A 178 -16.94 -8.25 -15.63
N GLN A 179 -16.17 -8.06 -14.56
CA GLN A 179 -16.47 -7.06 -13.54
C GLN A 179 -16.36 -5.62 -14.06
N LYS A 180 -15.42 -5.36 -14.98
CA LYS A 180 -15.24 -4.04 -15.59
C LYS A 180 -16.43 -3.68 -16.48
N GLU A 181 -16.94 -4.64 -17.25
CA GLU A 181 -18.14 -4.47 -18.08
C GLU A 181 -19.40 -4.26 -17.22
N LEU A 182 -19.57 -5.03 -16.15
CA LEU A 182 -20.62 -4.79 -15.15
C LEU A 182 -20.53 -3.39 -14.53
N GLY A 183 -19.32 -2.93 -14.20
CA GLY A 183 -19.08 -1.61 -13.63
C GLY A 183 -19.52 -0.46 -14.55
N ALA A 184 -19.37 -0.64 -15.87
CA ALA A 184 -19.84 0.30 -16.90
C ALA A 184 -21.37 0.33 -17.02
N LEU A 185 -22.05 -0.79 -16.74
CA LEU A 185 -23.51 -0.91 -16.72
C LEU A 185 -24.16 -0.35 -15.45
N GLY A 186 -23.36 0.03 -14.44
CA GLY A 186 -23.87 0.59 -13.18
C GLY A 186 -23.90 -0.37 -12.00
N PHE A 187 -23.35 -1.59 -12.13
CA PHE A 187 -23.16 -2.51 -11.02
C PHE A 187 -21.94 -2.05 -10.19
N LYS A 188 -22.20 -1.20 -9.19
CA LYS A 188 -21.17 -0.52 -8.38
C LYS A 188 -20.73 -1.34 -7.17
N TYR A 189 -21.55 -2.30 -6.74
CA TYR A 189 -21.18 -3.27 -5.73
C TYR A 189 -21.14 -4.67 -6.34
N GLN A 190 -19.98 -5.32 -6.34
CA GLN A 190 -19.79 -6.63 -6.95
C GLN A 190 -19.07 -7.53 -5.96
N PHE A 191 -19.58 -8.74 -5.75
CA PHE A 191 -19.10 -9.62 -4.68
C PHE A 191 -19.15 -11.10 -5.08
N ILE A 192 -18.23 -11.88 -4.53
CA ILE A 192 -18.21 -13.34 -4.68
C ILE A 192 -18.70 -13.93 -3.35
N THR A 193 -19.95 -14.41 -3.33
CA THR A 193 -20.63 -14.84 -2.09
C THR A 193 -19.89 -15.92 -1.29
N LEU A 194 -19.37 -16.95 -1.96
CA LEU A 194 -18.78 -18.12 -1.31
C LEU A 194 -17.24 -18.18 -1.43
N ALA A 195 -16.58 -17.05 -1.67
CA ALA A 195 -15.11 -17.00 -1.82
C ALA A 195 -14.40 -17.58 -0.58
N GLY A 196 -14.81 -17.17 0.62
CA GLY A 196 -14.23 -17.66 1.87
C GLY A 196 -14.44 -19.17 2.10
N PHE A 197 -15.63 -19.69 1.78
CA PHE A 197 -15.91 -21.13 1.88
C PHE A 197 -15.00 -21.93 0.95
N HIS A 198 -14.94 -21.58 -0.34
CA HIS A 198 -14.12 -22.30 -1.32
C HIS A 198 -12.62 -22.18 -1.02
N ALA A 199 -12.13 -20.98 -0.70
CA ALA A 199 -10.72 -20.77 -0.37
C ALA A 199 -10.30 -21.59 0.85
N ASN A 200 -11.06 -21.51 1.95
CA ASN A 200 -10.74 -22.21 3.20
C ASN A 200 -10.87 -23.74 3.06
N SER A 201 -11.97 -24.23 2.48
CA SER A 201 -12.16 -25.67 2.33
C SER A 201 -11.12 -26.31 1.42
N PHE A 202 -10.77 -25.64 0.30
CA PHE A 202 -9.77 -26.17 -0.61
C PHE A 202 -8.35 -26.11 -0.03
N SER A 203 -7.94 -24.98 0.56
CA SER A 203 -6.61 -24.85 1.15
C SER A 203 -6.37 -25.88 2.25
N MET A 204 -7.36 -26.09 3.13
CA MET A 204 -7.27 -27.08 4.20
C MET A 204 -7.28 -28.52 3.65
N PHE A 205 -8.11 -28.82 2.65
CA PHE A 205 -8.13 -30.15 2.02
C PHE A 205 -6.79 -30.48 1.35
N ASP A 206 -6.22 -29.56 0.58
CA ASP A 206 -4.95 -29.79 -0.10
C ASP A 206 -3.79 -29.92 0.89
N LEU A 207 -3.74 -29.06 1.92
CA LEU A 207 -2.76 -29.17 3.01
C LEU A 207 -2.87 -30.52 3.72
N ALA A 208 -4.07 -30.91 4.16
CA ALA A 208 -4.28 -32.17 4.89
C ALA A 208 -3.90 -33.39 4.06
N ARG A 209 -4.25 -33.39 2.76
CA ARG A 209 -3.88 -34.45 1.82
C ARG A 209 -2.36 -34.53 1.63
N ASN A 210 -1.71 -33.40 1.36
CA ASN A 210 -0.26 -33.38 1.13
C ASN A 210 0.52 -33.68 2.43
N TYR A 211 0.00 -33.27 3.59
CA TYR A 211 0.59 -33.56 4.88
C TYR A 211 0.52 -35.05 5.24
N LYS A 212 -0.58 -35.73 4.88
CA LYS A 212 -0.66 -37.21 4.99
C LYS A 212 0.46 -37.91 4.24
N ASP A 213 0.82 -37.42 3.06
CA ASP A 213 1.79 -38.08 2.17
C ASP A 213 3.25 -37.64 2.43
N LYS A 214 3.47 -36.38 2.80
CA LYS A 214 4.81 -35.75 2.87
C LYS A 214 5.17 -35.17 4.24
N GLY A 215 4.27 -35.23 5.22
CA GLY A 215 4.47 -34.66 6.55
C GLY A 215 4.85 -33.18 6.51
N MET A 216 5.86 -32.80 7.29
CA MET A 216 6.31 -31.42 7.43
C MET A 216 6.76 -30.74 6.13
N LEU A 217 7.16 -31.51 5.10
CA LEU A 217 7.48 -30.92 3.80
C LEU A 217 6.25 -30.20 3.18
N ALA A 218 5.04 -30.75 3.35
CA ALA A 218 3.83 -30.10 2.85
C ALA A 218 3.52 -28.81 3.61
N TYR A 219 3.76 -28.78 4.93
CA TYR A 219 3.57 -27.59 5.74
C TYR A 219 4.63 -26.52 5.44
N SER A 220 5.90 -26.92 5.30
CA SER A 220 6.98 -26.01 4.92
C SER A 220 6.72 -25.39 3.54
N GLN A 221 6.14 -26.12 2.58
CA GLN A 221 5.75 -25.54 1.29
C GLN A 221 4.67 -24.45 1.41
N LEU A 222 3.71 -24.60 2.33
CA LEU A 222 2.75 -23.54 2.65
C LEU A 222 3.48 -22.34 3.27
N GLN A 223 4.37 -22.57 4.24
CA GLN A 223 5.13 -21.52 4.89
C GLN A 223 6.04 -20.74 3.91
N GLU A 224 6.71 -21.42 2.97
CA GLU A 224 7.49 -20.77 1.92
C GLU A 224 6.61 -19.93 0.98
N ALA A 225 5.40 -20.40 0.67
CA ALA A 225 4.44 -19.60 -0.09
C ALA A 225 3.97 -18.36 0.68
N GLU A 226 3.85 -18.44 2.01
CA GLU A 226 3.57 -17.29 2.87
C GLU A 226 4.72 -16.27 2.86
N PHE A 227 5.97 -16.73 2.98
CA PHE A 227 7.15 -15.87 2.88
C PHE A 227 7.22 -15.16 1.52
N GLU A 228 7.02 -15.90 0.43
CA GLU A 228 7.03 -15.33 -0.92
C GLU A 228 5.90 -14.30 -1.14
N ALA A 229 4.78 -14.45 -0.43
CA ALA A 229 3.65 -13.53 -0.48
C ALA A 229 3.87 -12.22 0.29
N GLU A 230 4.87 -12.14 1.20
CA GLU A 230 5.17 -10.92 1.95
C GLU A 230 5.51 -9.75 1.03
N LYS A 231 6.17 -10.00 -0.11
CA LYS A 231 6.47 -8.96 -1.12
C LYS A 231 5.23 -8.32 -1.75
N HIS A 232 4.06 -8.95 -1.58
CA HIS A 232 2.75 -8.46 -2.01
C HIS A 232 1.91 -7.90 -0.86
N GLY A 233 2.47 -7.81 0.36
CA GLY A 233 1.82 -7.25 1.55
C GLY A 233 1.18 -8.28 2.49
N TYR A 234 1.42 -9.58 2.32
CA TYR A 234 0.99 -10.59 3.31
C TYR A 234 1.81 -10.45 4.61
N SER A 235 1.16 -10.53 5.77
CA SER A 235 1.83 -10.34 7.07
C SER A 235 1.62 -11.47 8.07
N ALA A 236 0.65 -12.36 7.82
CA ALA A 236 0.23 -13.37 8.80
C ALA A 236 1.24 -14.51 9.02
N VAL A 237 2.36 -14.52 8.28
CA VAL A 237 3.49 -15.42 8.58
C VAL A 237 4.05 -15.16 10.00
N LYS A 238 3.99 -13.90 10.46
CA LYS A 238 4.22 -13.47 11.85
C LYS A 238 2.89 -13.48 12.62
N HIS A 239 2.39 -14.67 12.85
CA HIS A 239 1.06 -14.91 13.39
C HIS A 239 0.86 -14.36 14.82
N GLN A 240 1.91 -14.26 15.65
CA GLN A 240 1.80 -13.66 16.99
C GLN A 240 1.52 -12.16 16.88
N ARG A 241 2.29 -11.45 16.05
CA ARG A 241 1.99 -10.04 15.72
C ARG A 241 0.60 -9.88 15.12
N GLU A 242 0.22 -10.72 14.16
CA GLU A 242 -1.04 -10.61 13.41
C GLU A 242 -2.28 -10.68 14.31
N VAL A 243 -2.25 -11.51 15.36
CA VAL A 243 -3.35 -11.62 16.34
C VAL A 243 -3.27 -10.58 17.47
N GLY A 244 -2.32 -9.64 17.38
CA GLY A 244 -2.22 -8.48 18.26
C GLY A 244 -1.35 -8.69 19.50
N THR A 245 -0.45 -9.67 19.55
CA THR A 245 0.42 -9.87 20.73
C THR A 245 1.19 -8.60 21.10
N GLY A 246 1.75 -7.88 20.12
CA GLY A 246 2.43 -6.60 20.35
C GLY A 246 1.50 -5.49 20.86
N TYR A 247 0.23 -5.48 20.43
CA TYR A 247 -0.76 -4.55 20.97
C TYR A 247 -1.01 -4.79 22.47
N PHE A 248 -1.11 -6.05 22.89
CA PHE A 248 -1.24 -6.39 24.31
C PHE A 248 0.03 -6.12 25.12
N ASP A 249 1.22 -6.24 24.52
CA ASP A 249 2.47 -5.81 25.16
C ASP A 249 2.50 -4.30 25.41
N HIS A 250 2.03 -3.49 24.45
CA HIS A 250 1.89 -2.04 24.65
C HIS A 250 0.89 -1.71 25.76
N ILE A 251 -0.25 -2.41 25.85
CA ILE A 251 -1.18 -2.24 26.98
C ILE A 251 -0.49 -2.59 28.31
N SER A 252 0.21 -3.73 28.37
CA SER A 252 0.93 -4.18 29.55
C SER A 252 1.96 -3.15 30.01
N ASN A 253 2.73 -2.59 29.07
CA ASN A 253 3.70 -1.54 29.35
C ASN A 253 3.05 -0.21 29.74
N ALA A 254 1.92 0.17 29.14
CA ALA A 254 1.18 1.36 29.54
C ALA A 254 0.66 1.27 30.99
N VAL A 255 0.14 0.10 31.39
CA VAL A 255 -0.35 -0.17 32.76
C VAL A 255 0.79 -0.18 33.78
N THR A 256 1.95 -0.72 33.39
CA THR A 256 3.09 -0.92 34.30
C THR A 256 4.12 0.22 34.26
N GLY A 257 3.89 1.28 33.49
CA GLY A 257 4.86 2.37 33.31
C GLY A 257 6.16 1.90 32.63
N GLY A 258 6.08 0.91 31.74
CA GLY A 258 7.19 0.33 31.00
C GLY A 258 8.08 -0.62 31.83
N GLN A 259 7.59 -1.13 32.95
CA GLN A 259 8.34 -2.02 33.85
C GLN A 259 7.90 -3.49 33.77
N SER A 260 7.02 -3.84 32.82
CA SER A 260 6.54 -5.22 32.67
C SER A 260 7.69 -6.14 32.30
N SER A 261 7.92 -7.18 33.10
CA SER A 261 8.93 -8.22 32.81
C SER A 261 8.36 -9.42 32.06
N THR A 262 7.08 -9.38 31.71
CA THR A 262 6.33 -10.51 31.13
C THR A 262 5.64 -10.10 29.82
N THR A 263 6.24 -9.21 29.04
CA THR A 263 5.85 -8.98 27.65
C THR A 263 6.12 -10.24 26.82
N ALA A 264 5.28 -10.49 25.81
CA ALA A 264 5.22 -11.77 25.12
C ALA A 264 6.07 -11.82 23.83
N LEU A 265 6.24 -10.71 23.11
CA LEU A 265 7.00 -10.70 21.86
C LEU A 265 8.52 -10.80 22.08
N THR A 266 9.05 -10.08 23.07
CA THR A 266 10.48 -10.11 23.40
C THR A 266 10.89 -11.50 23.87
N GLY A 267 11.88 -12.10 23.19
CA GLY A 267 12.33 -13.46 23.46
C GLY A 267 11.47 -14.56 22.84
N SER A 268 10.50 -14.22 21.98
CA SER A 268 9.69 -15.19 21.25
C SER A 268 10.45 -15.85 20.10
N THR A 269 10.02 -17.03 19.67
CA THR A 269 10.56 -17.68 18.46
C THR A 269 10.23 -16.90 17.19
N GLU A 270 9.16 -16.11 17.20
CA GLU A 270 8.81 -15.22 16.09
C GLU A 270 9.90 -14.15 15.92
N GLU A 271 10.29 -13.47 17.00
CA GLU A 271 11.40 -12.49 17.00
C GLU A 271 12.73 -13.13 16.58
N ALA A 272 12.99 -14.36 17.05
CA ALA A 272 14.29 -15.02 16.86
C ALA A 272 14.47 -15.77 15.53
N GLN A 273 13.40 -16.08 14.78
CA GLN A 273 13.48 -16.96 13.60
C GLN A 273 12.83 -16.37 12.35
N PHE A 274 11.94 -15.38 12.47
CA PHE A 274 11.23 -14.79 11.34
C PHE A 274 11.90 -13.48 10.95
N PHE A 275 13.12 -13.59 10.42
CA PHE A 275 13.93 -12.49 9.89
C PHE A 275 13.48 -12.09 8.48
N THR A 276 12.20 -11.77 8.33
CA THR A 276 11.66 -11.30 7.06
C THR A 276 11.19 -9.86 7.12
N ALA A 277 11.18 -9.21 5.95
CA ALA A 277 10.96 -7.78 5.72
C ALA A 277 9.51 -7.29 6.00
N THR A 278 8.79 -7.95 6.88
CA THR A 278 7.53 -7.44 7.42
C THR A 278 7.81 -6.57 8.64
N ALA A 279 7.60 -5.26 8.45
CA ALA A 279 7.84 -4.18 9.41
C ALA A 279 7.29 -4.50 10.82
N SER A 280 8.14 -4.26 11.83
CA SER A 280 7.78 -4.32 13.24
C SER A 280 6.83 -3.17 13.61
N SER A 281 6.03 -3.39 14.64
CA SER A 281 4.97 -2.48 15.12
C SER A 281 5.48 -1.28 15.94
N GLU A 282 6.79 -1.06 16.05
CA GLU A 282 7.35 0.15 16.69
C GLU A 282 7.57 1.30 15.69
N ASP A 283 7.28 1.06 14.40
CA ASP A 283 7.60 1.94 13.29
C ASP A 283 6.37 2.66 12.71
N GLU A 284 5.58 3.33 13.55
CA GLU A 284 4.75 4.48 13.10
C GLU A 284 5.61 5.69 12.63
N GLU A 285 6.88 5.48 12.30
CA GLU A 285 7.64 6.32 11.39
C GLU A 285 7.34 5.90 9.94
N ILE A 286 6.18 6.31 9.43
CA ILE A 286 5.90 6.19 7.99
C ILE A 286 6.87 7.13 7.28
N MET A 287 7.85 6.54 6.59
CA MET A 287 8.64 7.23 5.58
C MET A 287 7.76 7.34 4.32
N THR A 288 7.22 8.52 4.04
CA THR A 288 6.36 8.75 2.87
C THR A 288 7.16 9.39 1.73
N LEU A 289 7.13 8.76 0.56
CA LEU A 289 7.58 9.37 -0.69
C LEU A 289 6.42 10.17 -1.29
N THR A 290 6.59 11.48 -1.45
CA THR A 290 5.54 12.37 -1.99
C THR A 290 5.75 12.72 -3.46
N ALA A 291 6.91 12.39 -4.03
CA ALA A 291 7.16 12.52 -5.46
C ALA A 291 6.80 11.23 -6.22
N PRO A 292 6.35 11.34 -7.48
CA PRO A 292 6.12 10.17 -8.32
C PRO A 292 7.43 9.41 -8.56
N THR A 293 7.36 8.08 -8.44
CA THR A 293 8.45 7.18 -8.82
C THR A 293 8.36 6.84 -10.30
N LEU A 294 9.52 6.71 -10.94
CA LEU A 294 9.68 6.24 -12.32
C LEU A 294 10.33 4.86 -12.32
N ALA A 295 10.16 4.11 -13.40
CA ALA A 295 10.86 2.86 -13.60
C ALA A 295 12.39 3.07 -13.53
N GLY A 296 13.08 2.26 -12.73
CA GLY A 296 14.50 2.38 -12.44
C GLY A 296 14.80 3.02 -11.08
N ASP A 297 13.84 3.74 -10.46
CA ASP A 297 14.03 4.34 -9.14
C ASP A 297 14.13 3.27 -8.04
N GLU A 298 13.47 2.12 -8.22
CA GLU A 298 13.49 0.97 -7.30
C GLU A 298 14.91 0.42 -7.05
N LYS A 299 15.86 0.73 -7.94
CA LYS A 299 17.26 0.34 -7.82
C LYS A 299 18.00 1.11 -6.72
N ILE A 300 17.58 2.35 -6.47
CA ILE A 300 18.20 3.22 -5.45
C ILE A 300 17.30 3.33 -4.22
N LEU A 301 15.98 3.41 -4.42
CA LEU A 301 14.99 3.47 -3.34
C LEU A 301 14.60 2.07 -2.88
N THR A 302 15.60 1.23 -2.60
CA THR A 302 15.36 -0.12 -2.05
C THR A 302 14.84 -0.01 -0.62
N PRO A 303 14.01 -0.97 -0.15
CA PRO A 303 13.49 -0.95 1.22
C PRO A 303 14.58 -0.82 2.29
N ASP A 304 15.71 -1.51 2.12
CA ASP A 304 16.81 -1.46 3.08
C ASP A 304 17.58 -0.13 3.03
N ALA A 305 17.75 0.49 1.85
CA ALA A 305 18.34 1.82 1.74
C ALA A 305 17.43 2.87 2.42
N LEU A 306 16.12 2.76 2.22
CA LEU A 306 15.14 3.65 2.88
C LEU A 306 15.13 3.45 4.41
N ARG A 307 15.24 2.21 4.89
CA ARG A 307 15.42 1.91 6.33
C ARG A 307 16.69 2.56 6.88
N PHE A 308 17.80 2.45 6.15
CA PHE A 308 19.05 3.08 6.55
C PHE A 308 18.94 4.63 6.62
N ILE A 309 18.28 5.26 5.63
CA ILE A 309 18.00 6.70 5.68
C ILE A 309 17.14 7.08 6.90
N LYS A 310 16.14 6.25 7.19
CA LYS A 310 15.25 6.44 8.35
C LYS A 310 16.04 6.37 9.65
N ASP A 311 16.90 5.38 9.81
CA ASP A 311 17.76 5.23 11.00
C ASP A 311 18.71 6.41 11.18
N LEU A 312 19.34 6.88 10.09
CA LEU A 312 20.16 8.09 10.10
C LEU A 312 19.36 9.32 10.56
N ASN A 313 18.15 9.51 10.02
CA ASN A 313 17.32 10.64 10.39
C ASN A 313 16.91 10.56 11.87
N LYS A 314 16.37 9.41 12.31
CA LYS A 314 15.95 9.16 13.68
C LYS A 314 17.05 9.47 14.68
N LYS A 315 18.29 9.08 14.38
CA LYS A 315 19.44 9.28 15.28
C LYS A 315 19.99 10.71 15.27
N PHE A 316 20.01 11.38 14.11
CA PHE A 316 20.83 12.59 13.94
C PHE A 316 20.06 13.88 13.60
N ASP A 317 18.82 13.80 13.12
CA ASP A 317 18.11 14.98 12.62
C ASP A 317 17.76 15.98 13.73
N GLU A 318 17.45 15.50 14.93
CA GLU A 318 17.19 16.38 16.07
C GLU A 318 18.42 17.23 16.42
N LYS A 319 19.60 16.59 16.48
CA LYS A 319 20.88 17.25 16.75
C LYS A 319 21.23 18.23 15.63
N ARG A 320 21.04 17.83 14.36
CA ARG A 320 21.20 18.72 13.19
C ARG A 320 20.34 19.99 13.34
N ARG A 321 19.05 19.85 13.65
CA ARG A 321 18.13 20.99 13.81
C ARG A 321 18.54 21.91 14.96
N LYS A 322 19.04 21.37 16.08
CA LYS A 322 19.58 22.17 17.19
C LYS A 322 20.79 23.01 16.75
N LEU A 323 21.71 22.42 15.99
CA LEU A 323 22.88 23.13 15.45
C LEU A 323 22.49 24.21 14.44
N LEU A 324 21.52 23.95 13.56
CA LEU A 324 21.02 24.97 12.63
C LEU A 324 20.36 26.15 13.35
N LYS A 325 19.63 25.90 14.45
CA LYS A 325 19.11 26.99 15.30
C LYS A 325 20.25 27.78 15.95
N LYS A 326 21.30 27.11 16.42
CA LYS A 326 22.50 27.76 16.96
C LYS A 326 23.16 28.69 15.94
N ARG A 327 23.24 28.30 14.64
CA ARG A 327 23.75 29.18 13.58
C ARG A 327 23.01 30.52 13.52
N VAL A 328 21.69 30.51 13.64
CA VAL A 328 20.87 31.72 13.59
C VAL A 328 21.18 32.65 14.77
N LEU A 329 21.35 32.08 15.96
CA LEU A 329 21.72 32.84 17.16
C LEU A 329 23.12 33.45 17.02
N VAL A 330 24.11 32.64 16.63
CA VAL A 330 25.48 33.12 16.42
C VAL A 330 25.52 34.21 15.35
N GLN A 331 24.81 34.04 14.23
CA GLN A 331 24.75 35.06 13.19
C GLN A 331 24.12 36.37 13.69
N LYS A 332 23.10 36.28 14.56
CA LYS A 332 22.51 37.44 15.20
C LYS A 332 23.54 38.16 16.08
N ASP A 333 24.26 37.43 16.91
CA ASP A 333 25.28 38.00 17.81
C ASP A 333 26.42 38.67 17.02
N ILE A 334 26.82 38.11 15.87
CA ILE A 334 27.78 38.75 14.94
C ILE A 334 27.21 40.07 14.42
N ASN A 335 25.97 40.07 13.92
CA ASN A 335 25.35 41.24 13.31
C ASN A 335 25.15 42.39 14.32
N GLU A 336 24.90 42.05 15.58
CA GLU A 336 24.74 43.00 16.68
C GLU A 336 26.09 43.45 17.28
N GLY A 337 27.20 42.88 16.81
CA GLY A 337 28.55 43.14 17.35
C GLY A 337 28.76 42.58 18.77
N ALA A 338 27.86 41.71 19.23
CA ALA A 338 27.93 41.08 20.55
C ALA A 338 28.94 39.92 20.60
N TRP A 339 29.26 39.33 19.43
CA TRP A 339 30.23 38.25 19.31
C TRP A 339 31.03 38.37 18.02
N PHE A 340 32.33 38.03 18.07
CA PHE A 340 33.21 37.99 16.91
C PHE A 340 33.79 36.58 16.75
N PRO A 341 33.94 36.06 15.51
CA PRO A 341 34.54 34.75 15.28
C PRO A 341 35.95 34.66 15.85
N ASP A 342 36.16 33.69 16.74
CA ASP A 342 37.46 33.33 17.28
C ASP A 342 37.51 31.82 17.59
N PHE A 343 38.70 31.30 17.82
CA PHE A 343 38.88 29.92 18.23
C PHE A 343 38.37 29.70 19.66
N SER A 344 37.65 28.59 19.87
CA SER A 344 37.22 28.20 21.23
C SER A 344 38.44 27.99 22.15
N SER A 345 38.31 28.45 23.40
CA SER A 345 39.25 28.15 24.48
C SER A 345 39.34 26.66 24.76
N ASP A 346 38.26 25.91 24.55
CA ASP A 346 38.16 24.48 24.86
C ASP A 346 39.05 23.61 23.97
N THR A 347 39.54 24.16 22.85
CA THR A 347 40.43 23.48 21.92
C THR A 347 41.83 24.08 21.89
N ALA A 348 42.17 24.96 22.84
CA ALA A 348 43.49 25.61 22.91
C ALA A 348 44.62 24.57 23.00
N GLN A 349 44.47 23.56 23.87
CA GLN A 349 45.48 22.51 24.03
C GLN A 349 45.74 21.69 22.75
N ILE A 350 44.75 21.56 21.87
CA ILE A 350 44.93 20.87 20.57
C ILE A 350 45.72 21.75 19.60
N ARG A 351 45.44 23.06 19.57
CA ARG A 351 46.15 24.01 18.72
C ARG A 351 47.60 24.24 19.16
N ASP A 352 47.84 24.16 20.47
CA ASP A 352 49.17 24.35 21.06
C ASP A 352 50.02 23.07 21.00
N ASP A 353 49.41 21.90 20.79
CA ASP A 353 50.10 20.63 20.63
C ASP A 353 50.76 20.50 19.24
N ARG A 354 52.08 20.74 19.20
CA ARG A 354 52.90 20.56 17.99
C ARG A 354 53.04 19.11 17.54
N GLY A 355 52.68 18.14 18.38
CA GLY A 355 52.70 16.71 18.09
C GLY A 355 51.41 16.20 17.44
N TRP A 356 50.32 16.97 17.50
CA TRP A 356 49.03 16.57 16.93
C TRP A 356 49.13 16.39 15.41
N LYS A 357 48.61 15.27 14.91
CA LYS A 357 48.52 14.95 13.49
C LYS A 357 47.13 14.41 13.17
N GLY A 358 46.65 14.71 11.97
CA GLY A 358 45.43 14.10 11.44
C GLY A 358 45.62 12.63 11.09
N ALA A 359 44.53 11.97 10.69
CA ALA A 359 44.56 10.61 10.18
C ALA A 359 45.41 10.49 8.90
N GLU A 360 45.91 9.28 8.64
CA GLU A 360 46.60 8.97 7.39
C GLU A 360 45.64 9.14 6.20
N ILE A 361 46.14 9.78 5.14
CA ILE A 361 45.37 10.03 3.93
C ILE A 361 45.37 8.74 3.10
N PRO A 362 44.20 8.23 2.65
CA PRO A 362 44.14 7.06 1.78
C PRO A 362 44.93 7.24 0.49
N ASP A 363 45.47 6.15 -0.08
CA ASP A 363 46.30 6.17 -1.29
C ASP A 363 45.63 6.91 -2.47
N ASP A 364 44.34 6.67 -2.68
CA ASP A 364 43.52 7.37 -3.71
C ASP A 364 43.58 8.90 -3.58
N LEU A 365 43.75 9.41 -2.37
CA LEU A 365 43.65 10.83 -2.03
C LEU A 365 45.01 11.47 -1.76
N GLN A 366 46.12 10.76 -1.97
CA GLN A 366 47.47 11.30 -1.83
C GLN A 366 47.77 12.39 -2.87
N ASN A 367 47.24 12.25 -4.09
CA ASN A 367 47.39 13.25 -5.15
C ASN A 367 46.05 13.92 -5.47
N ARG A 368 45.83 15.12 -4.95
CA ARG A 368 44.61 15.93 -5.16
C ARG A 368 44.91 17.29 -5.78
N ARG A 369 45.97 17.40 -6.59
CA ARG A 369 46.43 18.68 -7.15
C ARG A 369 45.44 19.28 -8.15
N VAL A 370 44.75 18.43 -8.90
CA VAL A 370 43.72 18.84 -9.86
C VAL A 370 42.41 18.16 -9.49
N GLU A 371 41.45 18.95 -9.00
CA GLU A 371 40.09 18.50 -8.74
C GLU A 371 39.12 19.21 -9.68
N ILE A 372 38.20 18.44 -10.28
CA ILE A 372 37.10 19.00 -11.07
C ILE A 372 35.78 18.74 -10.34
N THR A 373 34.83 19.65 -10.45
CA THR A 373 33.50 19.50 -9.86
C THR A 373 32.42 19.76 -10.89
N GLY A 374 31.28 19.09 -10.73
CA GLY A 374 30.14 19.29 -11.60
C GLY A 374 28.91 18.50 -11.14
N PRO A 375 27.76 18.76 -11.78
CA PRO A 375 26.51 18.10 -11.45
C PRO A 375 26.58 16.60 -11.72
N THR A 376 25.60 15.90 -11.16
CA THR A 376 25.46 14.45 -11.28
C THR A 376 24.70 13.99 -12.53
N ASP A 377 24.66 14.83 -13.57
CA ASP A 377 24.15 14.47 -14.89
C ASP A 377 25.02 13.38 -15.54
N ARG A 378 24.37 12.40 -16.18
CA ARG A 378 25.02 11.18 -16.69
C ARG A 378 26.21 11.44 -17.60
N LYS A 379 26.05 12.34 -18.58
CA LYS A 379 27.13 12.75 -19.50
C LYS A 379 28.25 13.51 -18.78
N MET A 380 27.90 14.32 -17.78
CA MET A 380 28.88 15.12 -17.03
C MET A 380 29.77 14.21 -16.19
N ILE A 381 29.17 13.25 -15.47
CA ILE A 381 29.91 12.26 -14.68
C ILE A 381 30.94 11.52 -15.55
N ILE A 382 30.53 11.03 -16.73
CA ILE A 382 31.45 10.34 -17.66
C ILE A 382 32.61 11.25 -18.06
N ASN A 383 32.33 12.48 -18.49
CA ASN A 383 33.38 13.40 -18.93
C ASN A 383 34.32 13.82 -17.80
N ALA A 384 33.78 14.04 -16.60
CA ALA A 384 34.56 14.46 -15.44
C ALA A 384 35.48 13.34 -14.96
N LEU A 385 34.97 12.11 -14.86
CA LEU A 385 35.78 10.92 -14.56
C LEU A 385 36.87 10.66 -15.62
N ASN A 386 36.60 10.96 -16.89
CA ASN A 386 37.54 10.81 -18.00
C ASN A 386 38.46 12.02 -18.22
N SER A 387 38.34 13.08 -17.42
CA SER A 387 38.99 14.38 -17.69
C SER A 387 40.51 14.36 -17.53
N GLY A 388 41.06 13.36 -16.83
CA GLY A 388 42.45 13.32 -16.41
C GLY A 388 42.73 14.13 -15.13
N ALA A 389 41.71 14.72 -14.51
CA ALA A 389 41.82 15.26 -13.16
C ALA A 389 42.19 14.13 -12.18
N ASN A 390 42.78 14.48 -11.04
CA ASN A 390 43.08 13.49 -10.02
C ASN A 390 41.81 13.07 -9.28
N VAL A 391 40.93 14.04 -9.00
CA VAL A 391 39.65 13.82 -8.30
C VAL A 391 38.52 14.48 -9.08
N PHE A 392 37.39 13.78 -9.19
CA PHE A 392 36.11 14.36 -9.59
C PHE A 392 35.18 14.43 -8.37
N MET A 393 34.73 15.63 -8.03
CA MET A 393 33.69 15.85 -7.04
C MET A 393 32.30 15.93 -7.70
N ALA A 394 31.56 14.83 -7.61
CA ALA A 394 30.16 14.73 -7.97
C ALA A 394 29.31 15.50 -6.96
N ASP A 395 28.56 16.47 -7.44
CA ASP A 395 27.97 17.48 -6.59
C ASP A 395 26.43 17.47 -6.61
N PHE A 396 25.82 17.24 -5.45
CA PHE A 396 24.37 17.30 -5.25
C PHE A 396 23.87 18.67 -4.75
N GLU A 397 24.76 19.64 -4.54
CA GLU A 397 24.48 20.98 -4.01
C GLU A 397 24.68 22.10 -5.04
N ASP A 398 25.77 22.89 -5.02
CA ASP A 398 25.82 24.19 -5.72
C ASP A 398 25.70 24.10 -7.26
N SER A 399 26.20 23.03 -7.88
CA SER A 399 26.16 22.84 -9.34
C SER A 399 24.98 22.01 -9.82
N ASN A 400 24.16 21.47 -8.89
CA ASN A 400 23.02 20.63 -9.22
C ASN A 400 21.71 21.22 -8.69
N THR A 401 20.74 21.42 -9.56
CA THR A 401 19.40 21.85 -9.12
C THR A 401 18.79 20.77 -8.22
N PRO A 402 18.34 21.08 -6.99
CA PRO A 402 17.82 20.07 -6.05
C PRO A 402 16.38 19.66 -6.37
N SER A 403 16.10 19.35 -7.64
CA SER A 403 14.86 18.71 -8.05
C SER A 403 14.89 17.23 -7.65
N TRP A 404 13.73 16.62 -7.37
CA TRP A 404 13.64 15.19 -7.03
C TRP A 404 14.35 14.31 -8.07
N ARG A 405 14.09 14.59 -9.35
CA ARG A 405 14.63 13.83 -10.47
C ARG A 405 16.15 13.96 -10.57
N ASN A 406 16.71 15.16 -10.43
CA ASN A 406 18.16 15.36 -10.44
C ASN A 406 18.86 14.63 -9.29
N GLN A 407 18.26 14.62 -8.10
CA GLN A 407 18.82 13.93 -6.94
C GLN A 407 18.81 12.41 -7.16
N LEU A 408 17.69 11.83 -7.58
CA LEU A 408 17.62 10.39 -7.87
C LEU A 408 18.47 9.97 -9.07
N ASP A 409 18.38 10.68 -10.20
CA ASP A 409 19.21 10.38 -11.38
C ASP A 409 20.68 10.47 -11.04
N GLY A 410 21.08 11.44 -10.22
CA GLY A 410 22.43 11.54 -9.73
C GLY A 410 22.87 10.28 -8.99
N GLN A 411 22.05 9.78 -8.06
CA GLN A 411 22.33 8.54 -7.34
C GLN A 411 22.39 7.32 -8.27
N ILE A 412 21.48 7.21 -9.25
CA ILE A 412 21.49 6.15 -10.26
C ILE A 412 22.76 6.22 -11.12
N ASN A 413 23.14 7.41 -11.57
CA ASN A 413 24.32 7.61 -12.40
C ASN A 413 25.59 7.27 -11.63
N LEU A 414 25.70 7.66 -10.36
CA LEU A 414 26.82 7.30 -9.50
C LEU A 414 26.86 5.79 -9.23
N TYR A 415 25.72 5.15 -8.99
CA TYR A 415 25.62 3.69 -8.86
C TYR A 415 26.21 2.96 -10.08
N ASP A 416 25.85 3.42 -11.28
CA ASP A 416 26.33 2.85 -12.53
C ASP A 416 27.82 3.15 -12.76
N ALA A 417 28.26 4.37 -12.45
CA ALA A 417 29.65 4.79 -12.61
C ALA A 417 30.58 3.97 -11.73
N VAL A 418 30.23 3.79 -10.44
CA VAL A 418 30.98 2.96 -9.50
C VAL A 418 31.13 1.53 -9.99
N ARG A 419 30.19 1.02 -10.79
CA ARG A 419 30.22 -0.34 -11.36
C ARG A 419 30.77 -0.42 -12.78
N ASN A 420 31.29 0.68 -13.34
CA ASN A 420 31.75 0.78 -14.73
C ASN A 420 30.65 0.47 -15.78
N ASN A 421 29.38 0.62 -15.41
CA ASN A 421 28.22 0.34 -16.26
C ASN A 421 27.53 1.62 -16.78
N ILE A 422 28.10 2.80 -16.52
CA ILE A 422 27.57 4.07 -16.99
C ILE A 422 27.91 4.27 -18.48
N SER A 423 26.90 4.59 -19.27
CA SER A 423 27.03 4.96 -20.68
C SER A 423 25.99 6.01 -21.06
N TYR A 424 26.30 6.82 -22.07
CA TYR A 424 25.39 7.84 -22.59
C TYR A 424 25.54 7.97 -24.10
N VAL A 425 24.40 7.97 -24.81
CA VAL A 425 24.35 8.24 -26.26
C VAL A 425 23.69 9.58 -26.46
N HIS A 426 24.39 10.51 -27.10
CA HIS A 426 23.83 11.84 -27.37
C HIS A 426 22.63 11.72 -28.32
N PRO A 427 21.44 12.25 -27.97
CA PRO A 427 20.22 12.01 -28.72
C PRO A 427 20.31 12.51 -30.17
N THR A 428 20.96 13.67 -30.37
CA THR A 428 21.13 14.30 -31.69
C THR A 428 22.37 13.80 -32.44
N THR A 429 23.57 13.90 -31.87
CA THR A 429 24.82 13.58 -32.58
C THR A 429 25.12 12.09 -32.65
N LYS A 430 24.37 11.26 -31.91
CA LYS A 430 24.60 9.81 -31.75
C LYS A 430 25.98 9.44 -31.21
N LYS A 431 26.75 10.41 -30.72
CA LYS A 431 28.05 10.17 -30.09
C LYS A 431 27.85 9.39 -28.80
N GLU A 432 28.58 8.30 -28.66
CA GLU A 432 28.60 7.46 -27.47
C GLU A 432 29.67 7.94 -26.49
N TYR A 433 29.37 7.83 -25.20
CA TYR A 433 30.22 8.20 -24.09
C TYR A 433 30.22 7.03 -23.08
N THR A 434 31.40 6.55 -22.73
CA THR A 434 31.65 5.49 -21.74
C THR A 434 32.87 5.86 -20.91
N LEU A 435 33.09 5.20 -19.78
CA LEU A 435 34.30 5.42 -18.97
C LEU A 435 35.55 4.87 -19.66
N ASN A 436 36.67 5.57 -19.45
CA ASN A 436 37.99 5.08 -19.78
C ASN A 436 38.41 3.96 -18.81
N LYS A 437 39.49 3.26 -19.13
CA LYS A 437 40.07 2.26 -18.22
C LYS A 437 40.55 2.89 -16.91
N GLU A 438 41.23 4.02 -17.02
CA GLU A 438 41.69 4.82 -15.90
C GLU A 438 40.78 6.04 -15.76
N THR A 439 40.28 6.29 -14.55
CA THR A 439 39.36 7.41 -14.26
C THR A 439 39.82 8.17 -13.01
N SER A 440 39.39 9.42 -12.90
CA SER A 440 39.59 10.23 -11.70
C SER A 440 38.95 9.58 -10.47
N VAL A 441 39.53 9.78 -9.28
CA VAL A 441 38.95 9.32 -8.02
C VAL A 441 37.62 10.05 -7.78
N LEU A 442 36.56 9.29 -7.51
CA LEU A 442 35.24 9.85 -7.25
C LEU A 442 35.15 10.35 -5.79
N LYS A 443 34.68 11.58 -5.64
CA LYS A 443 34.29 12.18 -4.36
C LYS A 443 32.87 12.70 -4.47
N VAL A 444 32.07 12.53 -3.43
CA VAL A 444 30.66 12.97 -3.42
C VAL A 444 30.48 14.15 -2.48
N ARG A 445 29.82 15.20 -2.96
CA ARG A 445 29.34 16.31 -2.15
C ARG A 445 27.84 16.16 -1.94
N PRO A 446 27.39 15.65 -0.79
CA PRO A 446 25.97 15.69 -0.43
C PRO A 446 25.53 17.14 -0.19
N ARG A 447 24.23 17.41 -0.22
CA ARG A 447 23.70 18.72 0.21
C ARG A 447 24.14 19.06 1.63
N GLY A 448 24.34 20.35 1.93
CA GLY A 448 24.72 20.82 3.26
C GLY A 448 23.61 20.64 4.30
N TRP A 449 23.98 20.69 5.59
CA TRP A 449 23.06 20.47 6.72
C TRP A 449 21.77 21.32 6.67
N HIS A 450 21.82 22.49 6.05
CA HIS A 450 20.73 23.46 5.98
C HIS A 450 19.67 23.14 4.92
N LEU A 451 19.93 22.20 4.00
CA LEU A 451 19.01 21.86 2.91
C LEU A 451 18.16 20.63 3.26
N PRO A 452 16.83 20.71 3.15
CA PRO A 452 15.95 19.56 3.33
C PRO A 452 15.77 18.74 2.05
N GLU A 453 15.36 17.49 2.19
CA GLU A 453 14.73 16.72 1.12
C GLU A 453 13.21 16.71 1.37
N LYS A 454 12.48 17.44 0.52
CA LYS A 454 11.06 17.70 0.69
C LYS A 454 10.16 16.54 0.23
N HIS A 455 10.68 15.64 -0.61
CA HIS A 455 9.88 14.55 -1.17
C HIS A 455 9.89 13.29 -0.33
N VAL A 456 10.68 13.28 0.74
CA VAL A 456 10.83 12.17 1.66
C VAL A 456 10.46 12.66 3.05
N LEU A 457 9.32 12.23 3.54
CA LEU A 457 8.77 12.66 4.82
C LEU A 457 8.98 11.58 5.87
N ILE A 458 9.47 11.95 7.04
CA ILE A 458 9.49 11.12 8.25
C ILE A 458 8.74 11.89 9.32
N HIS A 459 7.72 11.29 9.95
CA HIS A 459 6.75 12.01 10.79
C HIS A 459 6.08 13.21 10.09
N ASN A 460 5.75 13.04 8.80
CA ASN A 460 5.20 14.11 7.95
C ASN A 460 6.08 15.38 7.88
N LYS A 461 7.38 15.25 8.17
CA LYS A 461 8.38 16.33 8.10
C LYS A 461 9.45 15.99 7.07
N PRO A 462 9.91 16.96 6.26
CA PRO A 462 11.03 16.75 5.35
C PRO A 462 12.26 16.18 6.06
N THR A 463 12.87 15.16 5.46
CA THR A 463 14.15 14.61 5.91
C THR A 463 15.31 15.57 5.62
N SER A 464 16.49 15.32 6.20
CA SER A 464 17.71 16.08 5.88
C SER A 464 18.20 15.69 4.48
N GLY A 465 18.41 16.67 3.59
CA GLY A 465 18.98 16.42 2.27
C GLY A 465 20.39 15.84 2.35
N SER A 466 21.18 16.30 3.34
CA SER A 466 22.51 15.79 3.60
C SER A 466 22.55 14.29 3.94
N LEU A 467 21.65 13.84 4.83
CA LEU A 467 21.57 12.44 5.26
C LEU A 467 21.01 11.57 4.15
N PHE A 468 20.06 12.09 3.36
CA PHE A 468 19.52 11.41 2.20
C PHE A 468 20.60 11.15 1.13
N ASP A 469 21.33 12.19 0.72
CA ASP A 469 22.35 12.08 -0.35
C ASP A 469 23.52 11.21 0.08
N PHE A 470 24.02 11.43 1.31
CA PHE A 470 25.09 10.63 1.91
C PHE A 470 24.67 9.17 2.04
N GLY A 471 23.51 8.93 2.67
CA GLY A 471 23.09 7.59 3.03
C GLY A 471 22.79 6.73 1.81
N LEU A 472 22.14 7.29 0.78
CA LEU A 472 21.92 6.56 -0.47
C LEU A 472 23.24 6.24 -1.19
N PHE A 473 24.15 7.20 -1.29
CA PHE A 473 25.41 6.95 -1.97
C PHE A 473 26.24 5.91 -1.23
N LEU A 474 26.40 6.06 0.08
CA LEU A 474 27.19 5.14 0.91
C LEU A 474 26.59 3.72 0.85
N TYR A 475 25.30 3.60 1.15
CA TYR A 475 24.60 2.31 1.24
C TYR A 475 24.80 1.48 -0.03
N HIS A 476 24.66 2.12 -1.19
CA HIS A 476 24.76 1.42 -2.47
C HIS A 476 26.18 1.22 -2.98
N ASN A 477 27.14 2.06 -2.60
CA ASN A 477 28.45 2.11 -3.27
C ASN A 477 29.64 1.77 -2.39
N ALA A 478 29.53 1.81 -1.07
CA ALA A 478 30.67 1.57 -0.17
C ALA A 478 31.37 0.24 -0.47
N ARG A 479 30.62 -0.88 -0.44
CA ARG A 479 31.18 -2.21 -0.72
C ARG A 479 31.78 -2.33 -2.12
N ALA A 480 31.06 -1.83 -3.13
CA ALA A 480 31.51 -1.89 -4.52
C ALA A 480 32.80 -1.07 -4.78
N LEU A 481 32.99 0.04 -4.05
CA LEU A 481 34.23 0.82 -4.08
C LEU A 481 35.37 0.09 -3.37
N MET A 482 35.11 -0.48 -2.20
CA MET A 482 36.10 -1.24 -1.43
C MET A 482 36.59 -2.49 -2.17
N GLU A 483 35.69 -3.22 -2.85
CA GLU A 483 36.04 -4.37 -3.70
C GLU A 483 36.99 -4.00 -4.85
N LYS A 484 37.01 -2.73 -5.24
CA LYS A 484 37.91 -2.17 -6.27
C LYS A 484 39.18 -1.55 -5.70
N GLY A 485 39.41 -1.66 -4.39
CA GLY A 485 40.54 -1.05 -3.71
C GLY A 485 40.43 0.46 -3.52
N SER A 486 39.21 1.03 -3.61
CA SER A 486 38.92 2.44 -3.39
C SER A 486 37.98 2.64 -2.20
N GLY A 487 37.55 3.89 -1.94
CA GLY A 487 36.70 4.23 -0.79
C GLY A 487 35.58 5.23 -1.11
N PRO A 488 34.49 5.25 -0.33
CA PRO A 488 33.44 6.25 -0.43
C PRO A 488 33.92 7.59 0.16
N TYR A 489 34.46 8.48 -0.66
CA TYR A 489 34.98 9.76 -0.20
C TYR A 489 33.94 10.88 -0.27
N PHE A 490 33.85 11.69 0.80
CA PHE A 490 32.88 12.78 0.88
C PHE A 490 33.55 14.16 1.01
N TYR A 491 32.97 15.15 0.34
CA TYR A 491 33.20 16.58 0.60
C TYR A 491 32.03 17.10 1.43
N LEU A 492 32.28 17.59 2.64
CA LEU A 492 31.23 18.03 3.57
C LEU A 492 31.02 19.54 3.44
N PRO A 493 29.91 20.03 2.86
CA PRO A 493 29.81 21.45 2.52
C PRO A 493 29.18 22.31 3.62
N LYS A 494 29.55 23.59 3.58
CA LYS A 494 28.95 24.70 4.35
C LYS A 494 28.88 24.45 5.86
N LEU A 495 29.88 23.77 6.44
CA LEU A 495 30.02 23.66 7.89
C LEU A 495 30.35 25.03 8.48
N GLN A 496 29.73 25.37 9.62
CA GLN A 496 29.93 26.65 10.30
C GLN A 496 30.42 26.50 11.75
N SER A 497 30.54 25.27 12.26
CA SER A 497 30.99 25.02 13.63
C SER A 497 31.68 23.66 13.77
N ALA A 498 32.50 23.51 14.81
CA ALA A 498 33.17 22.24 15.12
C ALA A 498 32.15 21.14 15.50
N GLU A 499 31.03 21.52 16.12
CA GLU A 499 29.97 20.60 16.51
C GLU A 499 29.23 20.01 15.29
N GLU A 500 29.16 20.73 14.18
CA GLU A 500 28.64 20.20 12.92
C GLU A 500 29.63 19.26 12.23
N ALA A 501 30.94 19.50 12.37
CA ALA A 501 31.96 18.55 11.93
C ALA A 501 31.91 17.27 12.80
N LYS A 502 31.72 17.43 14.12
CA LYS A 502 31.48 16.31 15.04
C LYS A 502 30.22 15.53 14.69
N LEU A 503 29.13 16.20 14.28
CA LEU A 503 27.92 15.52 13.82
C LEU A 503 28.20 14.63 12.60
N TRP A 504 28.98 15.08 11.63
CA TRP A 504 29.39 14.22 10.51
C TRP A 504 30.25 13.04 10.96
N ALA A 505 31.18 13.25 11.90
CA ALA A 505 31.97 12.15 12.45
C ALA A 505 31.09 11.08 13.12
N GLU A 506 30.08 11.48 13.88
CA GLU A 506 29.11 10.55 14.49
C GLU A 506 28.24 9.83 13.43
N VAL A 507 27.87 10.53 12.35
CA VAL A 507 27.13 9.94 11.23
C VAL A 507 27.99 8.91 10.49
N PHE A 508 29.26 9.20 10.23
CA PHE A 508 30.18 8.26 9.61
C PHE A 508 30.42 7.03 10.48
N GLN A 509 30.73 7.24 11.76
CA GLN A 509 30.93 6.13 12.70
C GLN A 509 29.69 5.21 12.74
N TYR A 510 28.50 5.78 12.85
CA TYR A 510 27.27 4.98 12.87
C TYR A 510 26.98 4.26 11.55
N ALA A 511 27.44 4.81 10.42
CA ALA A 511 27.25 4.21 9.12
C ALA A 511 28.27 3.10 8.81
N GLU A 512 29.40 3.09 9.54
CA GLU A 512 30.45 2.06 9.47
C GLU A 512 30.12 0.84 10.35
N GLU A 513 29.44 1.07 11.48
CA GLU A 513 28.87 0.04 12.38
C GLU A 513 27.69 -0.69 11.75
#